data_AF-A0A7J3XLH0-F1
#
_entry.id   AF-A0A7J3XLH0-F1
#
_cell.length_a   1.000
_cell.length_b   1.000
_cell.length_c   1.000
_cell.angle_alpha   90.00
_cell.angle_beta   90.00
_cell.angle_gamma   90.00
#
_symmetry.space_group_name_H-M   'P 1'
#
loop_
_entity.id
_entity.type
_entity.pdbx_description
1 polymer ?
#
loop_
_entity_poly.entity_id
_entity_poly.type
_entity_poly.pdbx_seq_one_letter_code
_entity_poly.pdbx_strand_id
1 'polypeptide(L)'
;MEMKYEDFVEEVRKRKLLPEPVESWLKEYEPLLRNLREKGVEVCTFCYKDDKTFELEAKIAVEAALLVLRDSITGKVSTDRWLKLLTSQAHTLDTIRREADYILEESSNYDKSICIAGFEGRELRKYLEKEMETWVKYIGLPYHFTPLEVLRRELHSGKVSEERVRQLVSEHIKFIREMVIPKDLETAISEWTKRMLYWHPSISSKERKSF
;
A
#
# COMPACT_ATOMS: atom_id res chain seq x y z
N MET A 1 -21.42 -23.44 0.12
CA MET A 1 -22.06 -22.75 -1.03
C MET A 1 -21.08 -21.70 -1.49
N GLU A 2 -20.58 -21.82 -2.71
CA GLU A 2 -19.34 -21.18 -3.15
C GLU A 2 -19.65 -19.86 -3.87
N MET A 3 -19.40 -18.72 -3.21
CA MET A 3 -19.75 -17.36 -3.69
C MET A 3 -18.73 -16.86 -4.73
N LYS A 4 -19.17 -16.40 -5.91
CA LYS A 4 -18.28 -15.81 -6.94
C LYS A 4 -17.68 -14.48 -6.48
N TYR A 5 -16.56 -14.06 -7.10
CA TYR A 5 -15.94 -12.78 -6.77
C TYR A 5 -16.92 -11.63 -7.00
N GLU A 6 -17.68 -11.70 -8.10
CA GLU A 6 -18.70 -10.72 -8.43
C GLU A 6 -19.81 -10.70 -7.37
N ASP A 7 -20.26 -11.88 -6.91
CA ASP A 7 -21.23 -11.99 -5.82
C ASP A 7 -20.68 -11.45 -4.49
N PHE A 8 -19.38 -11.64 -4.22
CA PHE A 8 -18.68 -11.09 -3.07
C PHE A 8 -18.64 -9.56 -3.11
N VAL A 9 -18.30 -8.96 -4.25
CA VAL A 9 -18.30 -7.51 -4.44
C VAL A 9 -19.70 -6.94 -4.21
N GLU A 10 -20.74 -7.60 -4.74
CA GLU A 10 -22.14 -7.21 -4.51
C GLU A 10 -22.52 -7.30 -3.02
N GLU A 11 -22.08 -8.33 -2.31
CA GLU A 11 -22.37 -8.49 -0.89
C GLU A 11 -21.69 -7.42 -0.04
N VAL A 12 -20.42 -7.11 -0.35
CA VAL A 12 -19.67 -6.00 0.27
C VAL A 12 -20.38 -4.68 0.06
N ARG A 13 -20.88 -4.42 -1.15
CA ARG A 13 -21.64 -3.20 -1.47
C ARG A 13 -22.96 -3.13 -0.72
N LYS A 14 -23.76 -4.21 -0.74
CA LYS A 14 -25.07 -4.29 -0.04
C LYS A 14 -24.93 -4.05 1.46
N ARG A 15 -23.88 -4.60 2.06
CA ARG A 15 -23.57 -4.44 3.48
C ARG A 15 -22.85 -3.13 3.83
N LYS A 16 -22.44 -2.35 2.83
CA LYS A 16 -21.70 -1.09 3.00
C LYS A 16 -20.43 -1.25 3.83
N LEU A 17 -19.70 -2.35 3.60
CA LEU A 17 -18.47 -2.65 4.34
C LEU A 17 -17.28 -1.80 3.88
N LEU A 18 -17.34 -1.24 2.67
CA LEU A 18 -16.30 -0.39 2.09
C LEU A 18 -16.89 0.92 1.54
N PRO A 19 -16.10 2.01 1.48
CA PRO A 19 -16.52 3.25 0.83
C PRO A 19 -16.74 3.08 -0.67
N GLU A 20 -17.61 3.88 -1.26
CA GLU A 20 -17.81 3.88 -2.71
C GLU A 20 -16.69 4.63 -3.45
N PRO A 21 -16.29 4.19 -4.67
CA PRO A 21 -16.70 2.95 -5.33
C PRO A 21 -15.97 1.72 -4.76
N VAL A 22 -16.71 0.69 -4.38
CA VAL A 22 -16.19 -0.54 -3.74
C VAL A 22 -15.06 -1.19 -4.56
N GLU A 23 -15.18 -1.19 -5.88
CA GLU A 23 -14.24 -1.82 -6.80
C GLU A 23 -12.86 -1.21 -6.70
N SER A 24 -12.74 0.10 -6.45
CA SER A 24 -11.46 0.77 -6.32
C SER A 24 -10.67 0.27 -5.10
N TRP A 25 -11.36 -0.11 -4.03
CA TRP A 25 -10.74 -0.66 -2.82
C TRP A 25 -10.37 -2.13 -2.97
N LEU A 26 -11.17 -2.90 -3.73
CA LEU A 26 -10.95 -4.33 -3.92
C LEU A 26 -9.99 -4.65 -5.06
N LYS A 27 -9.76 -3.72 -5.99
CA LYS A 27 -8.96 -3.95 -7.21
C LYS A 27 -7.55 -4.46 -6.89
N GLU A 28 -6.89 -3.90 -5.88
CA GLU A 28 -5.53 -4.33 -5.49
C GLU A 28 -5.51 -5.76 -4.91
N TYR A 29 -6.62 -6.20 -4.33
CA TYR A 29 -6.75 -7.51 -3.69
C TYR A 29 -7.43 -8.55 -4.60
N GLU A 30 -7.97 -8.15 -5.76
CA GLU A 30 -8.69 -9.03 -6.67
C GLU A 30 -7.91 -10.30 -7.01
N PRO A 31 -6.61 -10.24 -7.38
CA PRO A 31 -5.85 -11.45 -7.66
C PRO A 31 -5.80 -12.39 -6.45
N LEU A 32 -5.61 -11.85 -5.25
CA LEU A 32 -5.56 -12.64 -4.03
C LEU A 32 -6.92 -13.28 -3.72
N LEU A 33 -8.00 -12.50 -3.80
CA LEU A 33 -9.35 -12.95 -3.52
C LEU A 33 -9.85 -14.01 -4.52
N ARG A 34 -9.46 -13.89 -5.80
CA ARG A 34 -9.76 -14.92 -6.82
C ARG A 34 -8.93 -16.19 -6.60
N ASN A 35 -7.62 -16.06 -6.40
CA ASN A 35 -6.70 -17.21 -6.36
C ASN A 35 -6.76 -18.02 -5.06
N LEU A 36 -7.02 -17.39 -3.90
CA LEU A 36 -7.15 -18.13 -2.64
C LEU A 36 -8.28 -19.17 -2.71
N ARG A 37 -9.36 -18.83 -3.42
CA ARG A 37 -10.49 -19.73 -3.64
C ARG A 37 -10.15 -20.89 -4.57
N GLU A 38 -9.48 -20.61 -5.70
CA GLU A 38 -9.17 -21.63 -6.72
C GLU A 38 -8.23 -22.73 -6.22
N LYS A 39 -7.41 -22.46 -5.21
CA LYS A 39 -6.47 -23.44 -4.69
C LYS A 39 -7.08 -24.47 -3.75
N GLY A 40 -8.34 -24.33 -3.34
CA GLY A 40 -9.02 -25.30 -2.46
C GLY A 40 -8.32 -25.51 -1.12
N VAL A 41 -7.46 -24.56 -0.71
CA VAL A 41 -6.79 -24.59 0.59
C VAL A 41 -7.72 -23.90 1.57
N GLU A 42 -8.20 -24.64 2.57
CA GLU A 42 -8.86 -24.04 3.71
C GLU A 42 -7.83 -23.25 4.52
N VAL A 43 -7.74 -21.95 4.24
CA VAL A 43 -6.90 -21.02 4.99
C VAL A 43 -7.81 -20.21 5.90
N CYS A 44 -7.67 -20.39 7.21
CA CYS A 44 -8.26 -19.46 8.18
C CYS A 44 -7.66 -18.07 7.95
N THR A 45 -8.52 -17.12 7.55
CA THR A 45 -8.10 -15.77 7.18
C THR A 45 -8.54 -14.79 8.25
N PHE A 46 -7.61 -13.98 8.73
CA PHE A 46 -7.82 -12.96 9.77
C PHE A 46 -7.39 -11.59 9.25
N CYS A 47 -8.15 -10.55 9.61
CA CYS A 47 -7.79 -9.17 9.36
C CYS A 47 -7.24 -8.58 10.65
N TYR A 48 -5.94 -8.29 10.69
CA TYR A 48 -5.29 -7.78 11.90
C TYR A 48 -5.39 -6.25 12.07
N LYS A 49 -5.80 -5.54 11.02
CA LYS A 49 -6.06 -4.10 11.09
C LYS A 49 -7.45 -3.85 11.66
N ASP A 50 -7.53 -2.95 12.63
CA ASP A 50 -8.80 -2.55 13.22
C ASP A 50 -9.61 -1.60 12.31
N ASP A 51 -10.94 -1.66 12.40
CA ASP A 51 -11.86 -0.89 11.57
C ASP A 51 -11.62 0.62 11.64
N LYS A 52 -11.24 1.16 12.81
CA LYS A 52 -11.01 2.60 12.97
C LYS A 52 -9.74 3.05 12.26
N THR A 53 -8.70 2.22 12.33
CA THR A 53 -7.47 2.43 11.55
C THR A 53 -7.78 2.41 10.06
N PHE A 54 -8.56 1.43 9.59
CA PHE A 54 -8.99 1.37 8.19
C PHE A 54 -9.80 2.60 7.75
N GLU A 55 -10.80 3.03 8.52
CA GLU A 55 -11.61 4.20 8.22
C GLU A 55 -10.76 5.48 8.08
N LEU A 56 -9.78 5.64 8.97
CA LEU A 56 -8.85 6.76 8.93
C LEU A 56 -7.95 6.70 7.69
N GLU A 57 -7.38 5.54 7.37
CA GLU A 57 -6.58 5.33 6.17
C GLU A 57 -7.38 5.62 4.90
N ALA A 58 -8.63 5.15 4.84
CA ALA A 58 -9.52 5.37 3.70
C ALA A 58 -9.84 6.86 3.51
N LYS A 59 -10.14 7.57 4.60
CA LYS A 59 -10.37 9.02 4.55
C LYS A 59 -9.12 9.77 4.06
N ILE A 60 -7.95 9.41 4.56
CA ILE A 60 -6.68 10.02 4.14
C ILE A 60 -6.40 9.76 2.66
N ALA A 61 -6.66 8.55 2.16
CA ALA A 61 -6.49 8.22 0.75
C ALA A 61 -7.40 9.08 -0.16
N VAL A 62 -8.67 9.27 0.22
CA VAL A 62 -9.60 10.14 -0.50
C VAL A 62 -9.14 11.60 -0.46
N GLU A 63 -8.74 12.10 0.72
CA GLU A 63 -8.22 13.47 0.85
C GLU A 63 -6.94 13.68 0.02
N ALA A 64 -6.05 12.69 -0.04
CA ALA A 64 -4.85 12.72 -0.87
C ALA A 64 -5.19 12.80 -2.36
N ALA A 65 -6.15 11.98 -2.82
CA ALA A 65 -6.61 12.01 -4.21
C ALA A 65 -7.20 13.37 -4.59
N LEU A 66 -8.01 13.98 -3.71
CA LEU A 66 -8.56 15.32 -3.89
C LEU A 66 -7.46 16.40 -3.89
N LEU A 67 -6.44 16.26 -3.06
CA LEU A 67 -5.28 17.16 -3.04
C LEU A 67 -4.48 17.06 -4.34
N VAL A 68 -4.22 15.85 -4.84
CA VAL A 68 -3.56 15.63 -6.13
C VAL A 68 -4.36 16.31 -7.24
N LEU A 69 -5.68 16.11 -7.29
CA LEU A 69 -6.54 16.74 -8.28
C LEU A 69 -6.46 18.27 -8.23
N ARG A 70 -6.62 18.85 -7.03
CA ARG A 70 -6.55 20.31 -6.84
C ARG A 70 -5.19 20.86 -7.28
N ASP A 71 -4.10 20.28 -6.80
CA ASP A 71 -2.75 20.80 -7.06
C ASP A 71 -2.35 20.60 -8.52
N SER A 72 -2.84 19.52 -9.16
CA SER A 72 -2.73 19.29 -10.59
C SER A 72 -3.42 20.39 -11.42
N ILE A 73 -4.65 20.78 -11.05
CA ILE A 73 -5.44 21.79 -11.77
C ILE A 73 -4.87 23.20 -11.55
N THR A 74 -4.52 23.52 -10.29
CA THR A 74 -4.06 24.87 -9.92
C THR A 74 -2.60 25.12 -10.22
N GLY A 75 -1.80 24.07 -10.45
CA GLY A 75 -0.35 24.16 -10.59
C GLY A 75 0.38 24.60 -9.31
N LYS A 76 -0.32 24.66 -8.17
CA LYS A 76 0.21 25.14 -6.89
C LYS A 76 0.17 24.02 -5.85
N VAL A 77 1.34 23.52 -5.48
CA VAL A 77 1.46 22.54 -4.39
C VAL A 77 1.17 23.20 -3.05
N SER A 78 0.17 22.70 -2.32
CA SER A 78 -0.12 23.19 -0.96
C SER A 78 0.62 22.32 0.08
N THR A 79 1.89 22.63 0.30
CA THR A 79 2.81 21.92 1.19
C THR A 79 2.24 21.74 2.61
N ASP A 80 1.64 22.77 3.20
CA ASP A 80 1.02 22.68 4.54
C ASP A 80 -0.10 21.63 4.61
N ARG A 81 -0.93 21.55 3.57
CA ARG A 81 -2.04 20.58 3.54
C ARG A 81 -1.51 19.16 3.39
N TRP A 82 -0.48 18.96 2.58
CA TRP A 82 0.20 17.67 2.44
C TRP A 82 0.88 17.25 3.74
N LEU A 83 1.60 18.16 4.40
CA LEU A 83 2.21 17.90 5.70
C LEU A 83 1.17 17.50 6.74
N LYS A 84 0.08 18.27 6.86
CA LYS A 84 -1.01 17.96 7.78
C LYS A 84 -1.61 16.58 7.52
N LEU A 85 -1.89 16.26 6.25
CA LEU A 85 -2.50 14.99 5.84
C LEU A 85 -1.59 13.79 6.10
N LEU A 86 -0.30 13.90 5.80
CA LEU A 86 0.65 12.78 5.93
C LEU A 86 1.13 12.60 7.37
N THR A 87 1.17 13.66 8.17
CA THR A 87 1.52 13.56 9.60
C THR A 87 0.36 13.06 10.45
N SER A 88 -0.90 13.27 10.03
CA SER A 88 -2.05 12.63 10.68
C SER A 88 -2.09 11.10 10.49
N GLN A 89 -1.28 10.57 9.56
CA GLN A 89 -1.16 9.16 9.23
C GLN A 89 0.00 8.44 9.94
N ALA A 90 0.69 9.08 10.90
CA ALA A 90 1.77 8.40 11.60
C ALA A 90 1.18 7.18 12.33
N HIS A 91 1.40 5.97 11.80
CA HIS A 91 1.14 4.73 12.53
C HIS A 91 1.91 4.88 13.83
N THR A 92 1.17 5.03 14.91
CA THR A 92 1.79 5.14 16.21
C THR A 92 2.45 3.80 16.50
N LEU A 93 3.55 3.83 17.26
CA LEU A 93 4.11 2.60 17.81
C LEU A 93 3.06 1.77 18.56
N ASP A 94 2.03 2.45 19.09
CA ASP A 94 0.86 1.81 19.70
C ASP A 94 0.02 1.02 18.67
N THR A 95 -0.31 1.59 17.51
CA THR A 95 -1.04 0.85 16.46
C THR A 95 -0.27 -0.38 15.99
N ILE A 96 1.03 -0.24 15.67
CA ILE A 96 1.86 -1.37 15.24
C ILE A 96 1.93 -2.46 16.33
N ARG A 97 2.01 -2.04 17.61
CA ARG A 97 2.01 -2.96 18.73
C ARG A 97 0.69 -3.71 18.86
N ARG A 98 -0.46 -3.02 18.79
CA ARG A 98 -1.79 -3.63 18.85
C ARG A 98 -1.99 -4.65 17.72
N GLU A 99 -1.57 -4.30 16.51
CA GLU A 99 -1.58 -5.21 15.36
C GLU A 99 -0.69 -6.44 15.59
N ALA A 100 0.53 -6.25 16.12
CA ALA A 100 1.43 -7.35 16.44
C ALA A 100 0.89 -8.28 17.54
N ASP A 101 0.32 -7.71 18.60
CA ASP A 101 -0.28 -8.47 19.71
C ASP A 101 -1.43 -9.34 19.19
N TYR A 102 -2.30 -8.81 18.32
CA TYR A 102 -3.37 -9.57 17.67
C TYR A 102 -2.82 -10.68 16.76
N ILE A 103 -1.79 -10.40 15.95
CA ILE A 103 -1.16 -11.41 15.10
C ILE A 103 -0.58 -12.56 15.94
N LEU A 104 0.04 -12.26 17.08
CA LEU A 104 0.59 -13.28 17.99
C LEU A 104 -0.51 -14.14 18.61
N GLU A 105 -1.59 -13.50 19.08
CA GLU A 105 -2.75 -14.20 19.65
C GLU A 105 -3.34 -15.20 18.65
N GLU A 106 -3.66 -14.74 17.44
CA GLU A 106 -4.25 -15.60 16.41
C GLU A 106 -3.27 -16.68 15.93
N SER A 107 -1.99 -16.32 15.73
CA SER A 107 -0.99 -17.26 15.20
C SER A 107 -0.61 -18.35 16.20
N SER A 108 -0.80 -18.13 17.50
CA SER A 108 -0.53 -19.15 18.52
C SER A 108 -1.40 -20.41 18.37
N ASN A 109 -2.51 -20.31 17.64
CA ASN A 109 -3.43 -21.41 17.36
C ASN A 109 -3.03 -22.28 16.15
N TYR A 110 -1.94 -21.94 15.46
CA TYR A 110 -1.55 -22.59 14.20
C TYR A 110 -0.05 -22.89 14.15
N ASP A 111 0.32 -24.02 13.53
CA ASP A 111 1.73 -24.39 13.36
C ASP A 111 2.50 -23.41 12.45
N LYS A 112 1.80 -22.79 11.50
CA LYS A 112 2.39 -21.87 10.53
C LYS A 112 1.38 -20.83 10.06
N SER A 113 1.76 -19.57 10.19
CA SER A 113 0.99 -18.42 9.73
C SER A 113 1.69 -17.69 8.60
N ILE A 114 0.91 -17.08 7.71
CA ILE A 114 1.41 -16.16 6.68
C ILE A 114 0.73 -14.82 6.90
N CYS A 115 1.51 -13.79 7.22
CA CYS A 115 1.04 -12.42 7.33
C CYS A 115 1.36 -11.66 6.04
N ILE A 116 0.34 -11.05 5.44
CA ILE A 116 0.51 -10.13 4.31
C ILE A 116 0.47 -8.72 4.88
N ALA A 117 1.59 -8.01 4.77
CA ALA A 117 1.75 -6.66 5.28
C ALA A 117 2.36 -5.75 4.21
N GLY A 118 2.11 -4.44 4.34
CA GLY A 118 2.78 -3.42 3.55
C GLY A 118 4.22 -3.17 4.02
N PHE A 119 4.71 -1.95 3.84
CA PHE A 119 6.07 -1.58 4.26
C PHE A 119 6.29 -1.64 5.78
N GLU A 120 5.22 -1.55 6.56
CA GLU A 120 5.17 -1.74 8.01
C GLU A 120 5.54 -3.17 8.45
N GLY A 121 5.56 -4.15 7.54
CA GLY A 121 5.93 -5.53 7.86
C GLY A 121 7.31 -5.68 8.50
N ARG A 122 8.25 -4.75 8.22
CA ARG A 122 9.55 -4.71 8.92
C ARG A 122 9.41 -4.31 10.39
N GLU A 123 8.53 -3.37 10.69
CA GLU A 123 8.28 -2.94 12.06
C GLU A 123 7.50 -4.01 12.82
N LEU A 124 6.46 -4.60 12.21
CA LEU A 124 5.74 -5.76 12.77
C LEU A 124 6.70 -6.90 13.14
N ARG A 125 7.63 -7.27 12.24
CA ARG A 125 8.66 -8.29 12.50
C ARG A 125 9.42 -8.05 13.81
N LYS A 126 9.80 -6.79 14.12
CA LYS A 126 10.55 -6.48 15.36
C LYS A 126 9.77 -6.79 16.63
N TYR A 127 8.44 -6.76 16.57
CA TYR A 127 7.57 -7.16 17.68
C TYR A 127 7.36 -8.68 17.69
N LEU A 128 7.06 -9.27 16.53
CA LEU A 128 6.76 -10.70 16.41
C LEU A 128 7.96 -11.59 16.76
N GLU A 129 9.18 -11.22 16.34
CA GLU A 129 10.41 -12.01 16.59
C GLU A 129 10.77 -12.18 18.07
N LYS A 130 10.15 -11.41 18.97
CA LYS A 130 10.37 -11.56 20.41
C LYS A 130 9.68 -12.80 20.98
N GLU A 131 8.58 -13.22 20.35
CA GLU A 131 7.71 -14.28 20.84
C GLU A 131 7.64 -15.48 19.88
N MET A 132 7.89 -15.28 18.58
CA MET A 132 7.81 -16.34 17.57
C MET A 132 8.87 -16.22 16.47
N GLU A 133 9.34 -17.36 15.93
CA GLU A 133 10.26 -17.37 14.79
C GLU A 133 9.59 -16.73 13.57
N THR A 134 10.10 -15.57 13.15
CA THR A 134 9.48 -14.76 12.09
C THR A 134 10.52 -14.35 11.06
N TRP A 135 10.21 -14.50 9.77
CA TRP A 135 11.02 -13.97 8.69
C TRP A 135 10.18 -13.15 7.72
N VAL A 136 10.79 -12.14 7.09
CA VAL A 136 10.13 -11.30 6.08
C VAL A 136 10.61 -11.68 4.70
N LYS A 137 9.66 -12.01 3.81
CA LYS A 137 9.91 -12.21 2.39
C LYS A 137 9.28 -11.09 1.59
N TYR A 138 10.11 -10.32 0.89
CA TYR A 138 9.65 -9.27 -0.02
C TYR A 138 9.18 -9.88 -1.35
N ILE A 139 8.00 -9.44 -1.82
CA ILE A 139 7.41 -9.83 -3.10
C ILE A 139 7.48 -8.63 -4.04
N GLY A 140 7.57 -8.86 -5.36
CA GLY A 140 7.55 -7.78 -6.36
C GLY A 140 8.86 -7.00 -6.49
N LEU A 141 10.00 -7.61 -6.16
CA LEU A 141 11.32 -6.99 -6.34
C LEU A 141 11.88 -7.19 -7.76
N PRO A 142 12.67 -6.23 -8.29
CA PRO A 142 13.00 -4.94 -7.68
C PRO A 142 11.80 -3.98 -7.68
N TYR A 143 11.70 -3.12 -6.66
CA TYR A 143 10.68 -2.09 -6.52
C TYR A 143 11.33 -0.75 -6.20
N HIS A 144 10.89 0.32 -6.85
CA HIS A 144 11.30 1.68 -6.50
C HIS A 144 10.12 2.45 -5.93
N PHE A 145 10.31 3.04 -4.75
CA PHE A 145 9.28 3.85 -4.10
C PHE A 145 8.76 4.96 -5.02
N THR A 146 7.45 5.17 -4.98
CA THR A 146 6.81 6.35 -5.57
C THR A 146 7.20 7.61 -4.80
N PRO A 147 7.07 8.81 -5.39
CA PRO A 147 7.46 10.04 -4.70
C PRO A 147 6.71 10.26 -3.38
N LEU A 148 5.43 9.85 -3.31
CA LEU A 148 4.63 9.95 -2.09
C LEU A 148 5.09 8.96 -1.01
N GLU A 149 5.51 7.75 -1.39
CA GLU A 149 6.09 6.78 -0.44
C GLU A 149 7.43 7.26 0.10
N VAL A 150 8.27 7.88 -0.74
CA VAL A 150 9.51 8.53 -0.31
C VAL A 150 9.18 9.63 0.70
N LEU A 151 8.20 10.49 0.40
CA LEU A 151 7.79 11.56 1.32
C LEU A 151 7.28 11.02 2.66
N ARG A 152 6.43 9.98 2.65
CA ARG A 152 5.94 9.33 3.88
C ARG A 152 7.08 8.80 4.74
N ARG A 153 8.10 8.20 4.11
CA ARG A 153 9.27 7.66 4.82
C ARG A 153 10.17 8.76 5.38
N GLU A 154 10.41 9.82 4.61
CA GLU A 154 11.19 10.97 5.07
C GLU A 154 10.50 11.64 6.28
N LEU A 155 9.16 11.78 6.25
CA LEU A 155 8.38 12.31 7.36
C LEU A 155 8.42 11.43 8.62
N HIS A 156 8.41 10.10 8.46
CA HIS A 156 8.59 9.18 9.59
C HIS A 156 9.98 9.27 10.22
N SER A 157 11.00 9.61 9.41
CA SER A 157 12.40 9.68 9.85
C SER A 157 12.74 11.03 10.50
N GLY A 158 11.92 12.07 10.30
CA GLY A 158 12.12 13.39 10.91
C GLY A 158 11.42 14.52 10.14
N LYS A 159 11.84 15.76 10.40
CA LYS A 159 11.31 16.93 9.69
C LYS A 159 11.86 17.00 8.27
N VAL A 160 10.97 17.18 7.31
CA VAL A 160 11.28 17.37 5.89
C VAL A 160 11.15 18.86 5.55
N SER A 161 12.07 19.41 4.77
CA SER A 161 11.99 20.81 4.35
C SER A 161 10.80 21.04 3.43
N GLU A 162 10.21 22.24 3.48
CA GLU A 162 9.07 22.58 2.63
C GLU A 162 9.40 22.39 1.13
N GLU A 163 10.62 22.75 0.73
CA GLU A 163 11.08 22.57 -0.66
C GLU A 163 11.11 21.10 -1.07
N ARG A 164 11.56 20.21 -0.17
CA ARG A 164 11.57 18.78 -0.42
C ARG A 164 10.16 18.19 -0.51
N VAL A 165 9.24 18.66 0.34
CA VAL A 165 7.81 18.31 0.23
C VAL A 165 7.25 18.74 -1.12
N ARG A 166 7.50 19.99 -1.52
CA ARG A 166 7.05 20.57 -2.79
C ARG A 166 7.55 19.77 -3.98
N GLN A 167 8.82 19.40 -3.97
CA GLN A 167 9.44 18.57 -5.00
C GLN A 167 8.74 17.20 -5.11
N LEU A 168 8.69 16.43 -4.00
CA LEU A 168 8.14 15.07 -4.01
C LEU A 168 6.66 15.05 -4.36
N VAL A 169 5.88 16.03 -3.90
CA VAL A 169 4.47 16.16 -4.27
C VAL A 169 4.32 16.51 -5.75
N SER A 170 5.15 17.41 -6.28
CA SER A 170 5.11 17.75 -7.72
C SER A 170 5.44 16.53 -8.58
N GLU A 171 6.45 15.76 -8.19
CA GLU A 171 6.79 14.49 -8.84
C GLU A 171 5.66 13.46 -8.71
N HIS A 172 4.99 13.38 -7.56
CA HIS A 172 3.83 12.50 -7.38
C HIS A 172 2.67 12.90 -8.29
N ILE A 173 2.33 14.18 -8.38
CA ILE A 173 1.29 14.69 -9.28
C ILE A 173 1.63 14.34 -10.73
N LYS A 174 2.90 14.49 -11.11
CA LYS A 174 3.39 14.11 -12.45
C LYS A 174 3.25 12.61 -12.69
N PHE A 175 3.66 11.78 -11.72
CA PHE A 175 3.48 10.33 -11.77
C PHE A 175 2.01 9.93 -11.95
N ILE A 176 1.09 10.52 -11.20
CA ILE A 176 -0.34 10.25 -11.35
C ILE A 176 -0.85 10.63 -12.74
N ARG A 177 -0.54 11.86 -13.20
CA ARG A 177 -1.05 12.38 -14.48
C ARG A 177 -0.49 11.68 -15.71
N GLU A 178 0.81 11.42 -15.70
CA GLU A 178 1.53 10.93 -16.88
C GLU A 178 1.59 9.40 -16.94
N MET A 179 1.42 8.72 -15.81
CA MET A 179 1.59 7.26 -15.73
C MET A 179 0.33 6.55 -15.24
N VAL A 180 -0.22 6.91 -14.07
CA VAL A 180 -1.34 6.16 -13.47
C VAL A 180 -2.64 6.35 -14.25
N ILE A 181 -3.02 7.60 -14.55
CA ILE A 181 -4.27 7.89 -15.27
C ILE A 181 -4.30 7.24 -16.67
N PRO A 182 -3.23 7.34 -17.50
CA PRO A 182 -3.28 6.78 -18.85
C PRO A 182 -3.13 5.26 -18.93
N LYS A 183 -2.55 4.61 -17.92
CA LYS A 183 -2.09 3.21 -18.04
C LYS A 183 -2.53 2.26 -16.94
N ASP A 184 -3.20 2.71 -15.87
CA ASP A 184 -3.41 1.97 -14.61
C ASP A 184 -2.20 1.96 -13.64
N LEU A 185 -2.48 1.65 -12.36
CA LEU A 185 -1.51 1.71 -11.27
C LEU A 185 -0.40 0.65 -11.40
N GLU A 186 -0.74 -0.58 -11.77
CA GLU A 186 0.21 -1.69 -11.86
C GLU A 186 1.23 -1.41 -12.98
N THR A 187 0.73 -1.02 -14.14
CA THR A 187 1.56 -0.64 -15.28
C THR A 187 2.43 0.58 -14.95
N ALA A 188 1.85 1.60 -14.30
CA ALA A 188 2.58 2.79 -13.88
C ALA A 188 3.71 2.48 -12.89
N ILE A 189 3.47 1.63 -11.89
CA ILE A 189 4.49 1.20 -10.92
C ILE A 189 5.61 0.44 -11.63
N SER A 190 5.27 -0.47 -12.54
CA SER A 190 6.25 -1.25 -13.31
C SER A 190 7.16 -0.34 -14.14
N GLU A 191 6.59 0.62 -14.86
CA GLU A 191 7.35 1.59 -15.65
C GLU A 191 8.16 2.55 -14.79
N TRP A 192 7.59 3.05 -13.70
CA TRP A 192 8.28 3.92 -12.75
C TRP A 192 9.52 3.24 -12.19
N THR A 193 9.36 1.99 -11.75
CA THR A 193 10.45 1.17 -11.25
C THR A 193 11.53 0.99 -12.31
N LYS A 194 11.18 0.64 -13.55
CA LYS A 194 12.14 0.50 -14.65
C LYS A 194 12.88 1.82 -14.93
N ARG A 195 12.17 2.94 -14.94
CA ARG A 195 12.73 4.27 -15.18
C ARG A 195 13.73 4.67 -14.10
N MET A 196 13.40 4.43 -12.84
CA MET A 196 14.24 4.83 -11.71
C MET A 196 15.41 3.86 -11.46
N LEU A 197 15.24 2.60 -11.82
CA LEU A 197 16.25 1.54 -11.65
C LEU A 197 16.80 1.07 -13.00
N TYR A 198 16.90 1.97 -14.00
CA TYR A 198 17.42 1.65 -15.34
C TYR A 198 18.84 1.05 -15.29
N TRP A 199 19.60 1.38 -14.24
CA TRP A 199 20.95 0.88 -13.97
C TRP A 199 20.98 -0.50 -13.31
N HIS A 200 19.86 -1.00 -12.77
CA HIS A 200 19.84 -2.25 -12.02
C HIS A 200 19.94 -3.47 -12.96
N PRO A 201 20.83 -4.46 -12.71
CA PRO A 201 21.08 -5.58 -13.64
C PRO A 201 19.84 -6.41 -14.02
N SER A 202 18.92 -6.62 -13.09
CA SER A 202 17.68 -7.36 -13.36
C SER A 202 16.68 -6.61 -14.24
N ILE A 203 16.86 -5.30 -14.43
CA ILE A 203 16.04 -4.43 -15.28
C ILE A 203 16.74 -4.20 -16.63
N SER A 204 18.02 -3.84 -16.61
CA SER A 204 18.81 -3.52 -17.80
C SER A 204 19.12 -4.71 -18.71
N SER A 205 19.08 -5.94 -18.20
CA SER A 205 19.36 -7.16 -18.98
C SER A 205 18.27 -7.55 -19.98
N LYS A 206 17.06 -6.96 -19.91
CA LYS A 206 16.00 -7.19 -20.91
C LYS A 206 16.14 -6.34 -22.18
N GLU A 207 17.00 -5.31 -22.18
CA GLU A 207 17.23 -4.46 -23.37
C GLU A 207 18.52 -4.81 -24.12
N ARG A 208 19.37 -5.69 -23.58
CA ARG A 208 20.54 -6.22 -24.30
C ARG A 208 20.22 -7.56 -24.97
N LYS A 209 19.36 -7.53 -25.98
CA LYS A 209 19.35 -8.59 -27.01
C LYS A 209 19.41 -7.97 -28.40
N SER A 210 20.49 -8.36 -29.09
CA SER A 210 20.74 -8.25 -30.54
C SER A 210 21.42 -6.95 -31.02
N PHE A 211 22.76 -6.97 -30.98
CA PHE A 211 23.58 -6.59 -32.14
C PHE A 211 24.40 -7.82 -32.53
#